data_AF-A0A964E111-F1
#
_entry.id   AF-A0A964E111-F1
#
_cell.length_a   1.000
_cell.length_b   1.000
_cell.length_c   1.000
_cell.angle_alpha   90.00
_cell.angle_beta   90.00
_cell.angle_gamma   90.00
#
_symmetry.space_group_name_H-M   'P 1'
#
loop_
_entity.id
_entity.type
_entity.pdbx_description
1 polymer ?
#
loop_
_entity_poly.entity_id
_entity_poly.type
_entity_poly.pdbx_seq_one_letter_code
_entity_poly.pdbx_strand_id
1 'polypeptide(L)'
;MQKNDAFPSAGLPLASDCPLQCLFCGEPEQAELLEIWGHDFMLQTCCEGLHEQIVIDMNDDPAWGRELLRRLEIEPLTGHRLRRVTDDGCTGIILDWQLQHGTVSAGEARRFIARHHAHCGMPTAWRFHGAVFNGRTLMGVALVGNPVARALSGRGILEINRLCIRRDTPAALRWNAASMLYGWCSREAERRGWQKIITYTRVDEPGTSLEAAGWQREACVRGRGWHSAQRARSNRNGWIDKIRWSRSLAPRLQSTPPPKRSKPPCAASMWTGWTTVESAFGFTPA
;
A
#
# COMPACT_ATOMS: atom_id res chain seq x y z
N MET A 1 -22.98 12.50 -17.67
CA MET A 1 -22.58 13.87 -18.05
C MET A 1 -21.78 14.48 -16.90
N GLN A 2 -20.48 14.19 -16.87
CA GLN A 2 -19.53 14.82 -15.95
C GLN A 2 -18.46 15.47 -16.81
N LYS A 3 -18.13 16.70 -16.46
CA LYS A 3 -17.37 17.66 -17.25
C LYS A 3 -15.95 17.15 -17.52
N ASN A 4 -15.54 17.26 -18.78
CA ASN A 4 -14.15 17.21 -19.20
C ASN A 4 -13.44 18.42 -18.60
N ASP A 5 -12.59 18.19 -17.61
CA ASP A 5 -11.62 19.18 -17.18
C ASP A 5 -10.44 19.09 -18.17
N ALA A 6 -10.46 19.96 -19.17
CA ALA A 6 -9.35 20.16 -20.08
C ALA A 6 -8.18 20.77 -19.28
N PHE A 7 -7.08 20.03 -19.17
CA PHE A 7 -5.83 20.54 -18.62
C PHE A 7 -5.22 21.55 -19.62
N PRO A 8 -4.65 22.68 -19.16
CA PRO A 8 -3.95 23.60 -20.04
C PRO A 8 -2.67 22.92 -20.56
N SER A 9 -2.55 22.82 -21.89
CA SER A 9 -1.37 22.36 -22.62
C SER A 9 -0.25 23.39 -22.47
N ALA A 10 0.61 23.22 -21.46
CA ALA A 10 1.86 23.95 -21.36
C ALA A 10 2.94 23.19 -22.15
N GLY A 11 3.02 23.46 -23.45
CA GLY A 11 4.16 23.04 -24.25
C GLY A 11 5.40 23.81 -23.81
N LEU A 12 6.28 23.17 -23.04
CA LEU A 12 7.59 23.72 -22.70
C LEU A 12 8.61 23.35 -23.79
N PRO A 13 9.35 24.33 -24.34
CA PRO A 13 10.39 24.04 -25.32
C PRO A 13 11.52 23.22 -24.70
N LEU A 14 12.00 22.22 -25.44
CA LEU A 14 13.20 21.45 -25.13
C LEU A 14 14.35 22.41 -24.83
N ALA A 15 14.98 22.24 -23.68
CA ALA A 15 15.98 23.17 -23.14
C ALA A 15 17.22 23.34 -24.04
N SER A 16 17.13 24.32 -24.94
CA SER A 16 18.19 25.07 -25.58
C SER A 16 17.51 26.28 -26.24
N ASP A 17 18.06 27.49 -26.10
CA ASP A 17 17.46 28.76 -26.59
C ASP A 17 17.28 28.86 -28.13
N CYS A 18 17.38 27.73 -28.84
CA CYS A 18 16.95 27.51 -30.21
C CYS A 18 16.35 26.09 -30.29
N PRO A 19 15.05 25.92 -30.59
CA PRO A 19 14.49 24.60 -30.78
C PRO A 19 15.18 23.94 -31.98
N LEU A 20 15.63 22.69 -31.81
CA LEU A 20 16.21 21.90 -32.88
C LEU A 20 15.21 21.83 -34.05
N GLN A 21 15.68 21.90 -35.29
CA GLN A 21 14.81 21.70 -36.44
C GLN A 21 14.51 20.21 -36.60
N CYS A 22 13.23 19.87 -36.76
CA CYS A 22 12.81 18.52 -37.04
C CYS A 22 13.37 18.07 -38.39
N LEU A 23 14.09 16.95 -38.40
CA LEU A 23 14.70 16.38 -39.61
C LEU A 23 13.67 15.90 -40.65
N PHE A 24 12.41 15.74 -40.26
CA PHE A 24 11.35 15.17 -41.10
C PHE A 24 10.48 16.23 -41.77
N CYS A 25 10.06 17.28 -41.04
CA CYS A 25 9.18 18.33 -41.58
C CYS A 25 9.85 19.71 -41.72
N GLY A 26 11.06 19.90 -41.17
CA GLY A 26 11.80 21.18 -41.21
C GLY A 26 11.32 22.25 -40.23
N GLU A 27 10.16 22.05 -39.58
CA GLU A 27 9.64 22.91 -38.51
C GLU A 27 10.42 22.69 -37.20
N PRO A 28 10.34 23.60 -36.22
CA PRO A 28 10.86 23.36 -34.88
C PRO A 28 10.37 22.02 -34.30
N GLU A 29 11.29 21.22 -33.77
CA GLU A 29 11.00 19.94 -33.14
C GLU A 29 10.11 20.17 -31.91
N GLN A 30 8.94 19.54 -31.93
CA GLN A 30 7.95 19.65 -30.87
C GLN A 30 7.41 18.26 -30.55
N ALA A 31 7.35 17.96 -29.26
CA ALA A 31 6.71 16.77 -28.70
C ALA A 31 6.03 17.16 -27.40
N GLU A 32 4.81 16.71 -27.20
CA GLU A 32 3.99 17.02 -26.03
C GLU A 32 3.16 15.80 -25.62
N LEU A 33 2.92 15.67 -24.31
CA LEU A 33 2.01 14.67 -23.78
C LEU A 33 0.57 15.15 -23.97
N LEU A 34 -0.12 14.56 -24.94
CA LEU A 34 -1.50 14.91 -25.27
C LEU A 34 -2.47 14.31 -24.26
N GLU A 35 -2.38 12.99 -24.05
CA GLU A 35 -3.28 12.24 -23.16
C GLU A 35 -2.53 11.14 -22.40
N ILE A 36 -3.00 10.85 -21.19
CA ILE A 36 -2.44 9.81 -20.31
C ILE A 36 -3.59 9.03 -19.68
N TRP A 37 -3.61 7.70 -19.86
CA TRP A 37 -4.64 6.82 -19.33
C TRP A 37 -4.04 5.67 -18.54
N GLY A 38 -3.90 5.85 -17.23
CA GLY A 38 -3.41 4.80 -16.35
C GLY A 38 -1.96 4.45 -16.62
N HIS A 39 -1.71 3.50 -17.52
CA HIS A 39 -0.38 3.08 -17.96
C HIS A 39 -0.09 3.40 -19.43
N ASP A 40 -1.06 3.94 -20.16
CA ASP A 40 -0.93 4.29 -21.56
C ASP A 40 -0.82 5.81 -21.71
N PHE A 41 -0.29 6.27 -22.84
CA PHE A 41 -0.16 7.69 -23.15
C PHE A 41 -0.16 7.94 -24.65
N MET A 42 -0.41 9.18 -25.03
CA MET A 42 -0.34 9.66 -26.40
C MET A 42 0.58 10.86 -26.48
N LEU A 43 1.50 10.81 -27.44
CA LEU A 43 2.37 11.93 -27.80
C LEU A 43 1.80 12.65 -29.02
N GLN A 44 1.70 13.96 -28.93
CA GLN A 44 1.55 14.81 -30.10
C GLN A 44 2.93 15.31 -30.48
N THR A 45 3.28 15.19 -31.76
CA THR A 45 4.55 15.65 -32.32
C THR A 45 4.29 16.57 -33.51
N CYS A 46 5.31 17.32 -33.95
CA CYS A 46 5.18 18.20 -35.12
C CYS A 46 4.87 17.45 -36.43
N CYS A 47 5.23 16.17 -36.55
CA CYS A 47 4.90 15.31 -37.69
C CYS A 47 4.99 13.82 -37.32
N GLU A 48 4.47 12.95 -38.20
CA GLU A 48 4.47 11.49 -38.05
C GLU A 48 5.89 10.90 -38.04
N GLY A 49 6.82 11.41 -38.87
CA GLY A 49 8.20 10.93 -38.90
C GLY A 49 8.92 11.10 -37.55
N LEU A 50 8.71 12.23 -36.86
CA LEU A 50 9.23 12.42 -35.51
C LEU A 50 8.56 11.48 -34.49
N HIS A 51 7.25 11.25 -34.63
CA HIS A 51 6.51 10.32 -33.77
C HIS A 51 7.09 8.91 -33.85
N GLU A 52 7.26 8.40 -35.07
CA GLU A 52 7.82 7.07 -35.32
C GLU A 52 9.23 6.94 -34.76
N GLN A 53 10.07 7.95 -35.00
CA GLN A 53 11.45 7.98 -34.47
C GLN A 53 11.47 7.93 -32.94
N ILE A 54 10.65 8.76 -32.27
CA ILE A 54 10.57 8.76 -30.80
C ILE A 54 10.11 7.39 -30.30
N VAL A 55 9.10 6.77 -30.91
CA VAL A 55 8.61 5.45 -30.49
C VAL A 55 9.68 4.37 -30.65
N ILE A 56 10.45 4.40 -31.74
CA ILE A 56 11.59 3.49 -31.95
C ILE A 56 12.65 3.71 -30.87
N ASP A 57 13.06 4.96 -30.65
CA ASP A 57 14.08 5.30 -29.65
C ASP A 57 13.64 4.96 -28.21
N MET A 58 12.36 5.11 -27.90
CA MET A 58 11.80 4.72 -26.59
C MET A 58 11.80 3.20 -26.39
N ASN A 59 11.63 2.42 -27.46
CA ASN A 59 11.71 0.96 -27.41
C ASN A 59 13.15 0.47 -27.31
N ASP A 60 14.06 1.08 -28.05
CA ASP A 60 15.49 0.73 -28.06
C ASP A 60 16.19 1.14 -26.76
N ASP A 61 15.86 2.32 -26.23
CA ASP A 61 16.34 2.81 -24.93
C ASP A 61 15.17 3.29 -24.03
N PRO A 62 14.58 2.36 -23.23
CA PRO A 62 13.53 2.71 -22.27
C PRO A 62 13.98 3.68 -21.16
N ALA A 63 15.29 3.81 -20.92
CA ALA A 63 15.82 4.77 -19.94
C ALA A 63 15.82 6.18 -20.53
N TRP A 64 16.20 6.33 -21.81
CA TRP A 64 16.01 7.56 -22.57
C TRP A 64 14.54 7.93 -22.66
N GLY A 65 13.65 6.99 -23.01
CA GLY A 65 12.22 7.25 -23.09
C GLY A 65 11.62 7.73 -21.76
N ARG A 66 12.07 7.17 -20.63
CA ARG A 66 11.68 7.67 -19.30
C ARG A 66 12.12 9.12 -19.08
N GLU A 67 13.33 9.48 -19.51
CA GLU A 67 13.86 10.82 -19.33
C GLU A 67 13.16 11.84 -20.23
N LEU A 68 12.88 11.47 -21.48
CA LEU A 68 12.03 12.25 -22.39
C LEU A 68 10.69 12.58 -21.72
N LEU A 69 9.96 11.58 -21.24
CA LEU A 69 8.66 11.78 -20.60
C LEU A 69 8.72 12.65 -19.34
N ARG A 70 9.83 12.60 -18.58
CA ARG A 70 10.02 13.50 -17.43
C ARG A 70 10.25 14.95 -17.84
N ARG A 71 10.97 15.18 -18.94
CA ARG A 71 11.12 16.52 -19.52
C ARG A 71 9.79 17.06 -20.04
N LEU A 72 8.93 16.18 -20.53
CA LEU A 72 7.52 16.49 -20.86
C LEU A 72 6.61 16.59 -19.62
N GLU A 73 7.18 16.71 -18.42
CA GLU A 73 6.48 16.94 -17.14
C GLU A 73 5.45 15.87 -16.76
N ILE A 74 5.65 14.61 -17.17
CA ILE A 74 4.70 13.53 -16.85
C ILE A 74 4.44 13.33 -15.35
N GLU A 75 5.44 13.53 -14.50
CA GLU A 75 5.32 13.30 -13.06
C GLU A 75 4.50 14.40 -12.36
N PRO A 76 4.76 15.72 -12.59
CA PRO A 76 3.85 16.78 -12.16
C PRO A 76 2.42 16.63 -12.68
N LEU A 77 2.24 16.28 -13.96
CA LEU A 77 0.92 16.13 -14.59
C LEU A 77 0.10 15.00 -13.95
N THR A 78 0.72 13.88 -13.62
CA THR A 78 0.03 12.69 -13.09
C THR A 78 0.04 12.59 -11.58
N GLY A 79 0.95 13.30 -10.90
CA GLY A 79 1.22 13.14 -9.47
C GLY A 79 1.92 11.81 -9.12
N HIS A 80 2.42 11.08 -10.12
CA HIS A 80 3.03 9.77 -9.96
C HIS A 80 4.45 9.74 -10.49
N ARG A 81 5.37 9.21 -9.68
CA ARG A 81 6.77 9.05 -10.09
C ARG A 81 6.88 7.95 -11.14
N LEU A 82 7.42 8.27 -12.31
CA LEU A 82 7.66 7.30 -13.37
C LEU A 82 8.90 6.47 -13.01
N ARG A 83 8.72 5.14 -12.89
CA ARG A 83 9.83 4.23 -12.57
C ARG A 83 10.62 3.91 -13.83
N ARG A 84 9.89 3.52 -14.87
CA ARG A 84 10.42 3.18 -16.20
C ARG A 84 9.32 3.22 -17.24
N VAL A 85 9.76 3.19 -18.48
CA VAL A 85 8.96 2.78 -19.64
C VAL A 85 9.28 1.30 -19.91
N THR A 86 8.31 0.53 -20.39
CA THR A 86 8.48 -0.91 -20.69
C THR A 86 7.50 -1.31 -21.79
N ASP A 87 7.73 -2.45 -22.44
CA ASP A 87 6.73 -3.04 -23.32
C ASP A 87 5.58 -3.70 -22.53
N ASP A 88 4.42 -3.81 -23.17
CA ASP A 88 3.27 -4.59 -22.71
C ASP A 88 3.37 -6.09 -23.02
N GLY A 89 4.48 -6.54 -23.63
CA GLY A 89 4.68 -7.88 -24.17
C GLY A 89 4.24 -8.07 -25.63
N CYS A 90 3.84 -6.99 -26.31
CA CYS A 90 3.51 -6.98 -27.73
C CYS A 90 4.32 -5.87 -28.43
N THR A 91 3.70 -4.72 -28.71
CA THR A 91 4.33 -3.58 -29.39
C THR A 91 4.03 -2.26 -28.68
N GLY A 92 3.27 -2.28 -27.58
CA GLY A 92 2.82 -1.09 -26.87
C GLY A 92 3.82 -0.67 -25.80
N ILE A 93 4.17 0.61 -25.81
CA ILE A 93 4.98 1.23 -24.77
C ILE A 93 4.06 1.62 -23.59
N ILE A 94 4.34 1.08 -22.41
CA ILE A 94 3.55 1.35 -21.20
C ILE A 94 4.39 2.03 -20.10
N LEU A 95 3.69 2.84 -19.33
CA LEU A 95 4.19 3.57 -18.17
C LEU A 95 4.14 2.68 -16.94
N ASP A 96 5.31 2.41 -16.38
CA ASP A 96 5.43 1.71 -15.11
C ASP A 96 5.79 2.74 -14.03
N TRP A 97 4.82 3.05 -13.19
CA TRP A 97 4.99 3.97 -12.08
C TRP A 97 5.68 3.29 -10.91
N GLN A 98 6.28 4.10 -10.04
CA GLN A 98 6.81 3.63 -8.78
C GLN A 98 5.68 3.03 -7.94
N LEU A 99 5.81 1.78 -7.51
CA LEU A 99 4.83 1.15 -6.63
C LEU A 99 4.71 1.93 -5.31
N GLN A 100 3.47 2.17 -4.90
CA GLN A 100 3.13 2.89 -3.68
C GLN A 100 2.23 2.02 -2.80
N HIS A 101 2.52 2.02 -1.50
CA HIS A 101 1.60 1.46 -0.51
C HIS A 101 0.50 2.48 -0.23
N GLY A 102 -0.75 2.03 -0.15
CA GLY A 102 -1.88 2.87 0.15
C GLY A 102 -2.97 2.13 0.93
N THR A 103 -4.07 2.83 1.16
CA THR A 103 -5.25 2.26 1.82
C THR A 103 -6.40 2.16 0.84
N VAL A 104 -7.29 1.20 1.10
CA VAL A 104 -8.56 1.02 0.39
C VAL A 104 -9.64 0.77 1.43
N SER A 105 -10.90 1.05 1.10
CA SER A 105 -12.01 0.66 1.95
C SER A 105 -12.10 -0.88 2.07
N ALA A 106 -12.72 -1.37 3.14
CA ALA A 106 -12.98 -2.80 3.30
C ALA A 106 -13.85 -3.34 2.13
N GLY A 107 -14.77 -2.53 1.61
CA GLY A 107 -15.59 -2.87 0.46
C GLY A 107 -14.77 -3.02 -0.83
N GLU A 108 -13.84 -2.12 -1.09
CA GLU A 108 -12.92 -2.22 -2.24
C GLU A 108 -12.02 -3.44 -2.15
N ALA A 109 -11.45 -3.73 -0.98
CA ALA A 109 -10.65 -4.93 -0.78
C ALA A 109 -11.47 -6.21 -1.08
N ARG A 110 -12.72 -6.29 -0.61
CA ARG A 110 -13.65 -7.39 -0.92
C ARG A 110 -13.88 -7.51 -2.43
N ARG A 111 -14.22 -6.41 -3.11
CA ARG A 111 -14.47 -6.40 -4.57
C ARG A 111 -13.24 -6.77 -5.38
N PHE A 112 -12.05 -6.35 -4.93
CA PHE A 112 -10.80 -6.68 -5.59
C PHE A 112 -10.50 -8.18 -5.49
N ILE A 113 -10.57 -8.76 -4.29
CA ILE A 113 -10.32 -10.19 -4.07
C ILE A 113 -11.36 -11.04 -4.81
N ALA A 114 -12.64 -10.64 -4.78
CA ALA A 114 -13.69 -11.37 -5.49
C ALA A 114 -13.43 -11.45 -7.01
N ARG A 115 -12.86 -10.40 -7.60
CA ARG A 115 -12.51 -10.37 -9.03
C ARG A 115 -11.24 -11.14 -9.37
N HIS A 116 -10.21 -11.04 -8.53
CA HIS A 116 -8.86 -11.52 -8.89
C HIS A 116 -8.39 -12.77 -8.15
N HIS A 117 -9.17 -13.30 -7.20
CA HIS A 117 -8.79 -14.43 -6.35
C HIS A 117 -9.78 -15.60 -6.43
N ALA A 118 -9.92 -16.20 -7.61
CA ALA A 118 -10.91 -17.23 -7.92
C ALA A 118 -10.83 -18.52 -7.05
N HIS A 119 -9.68 -18.80 -6.44
CA HIS A 119 -9.44 -20.10 -5.79
C HIS A 119 -9.76 -20.15 -4.29
N CYS A 120 -9.82 -19.02 -3.60
CA CYS A 120 -10.15 -18.97 -2.18
C CYS A 120 -11.16 -17.87 -1.89
N GLY A 121 -12.25 -18.23 -1.22
CA GLY A 121 -13.24 -17.27 -0.74
C GLY A 121 -12.67 -16.26 0.26
N MET A 122 -13.40 -15.17 0.43
CA MET A 122 -13.09 -14.10 1.38
C MET A 122 -13.01 -14.62 2.83
N PRO A 123 -12.03 -14.17 3.64
CA PRO A 123 -12.06 -14.34 5.08
C PRO A 123 -13.31 -13.68 5.69
N THR A 124 -13.87 -14.32 6.71
CA THR A 124 -15.07 -13.81 7.41
C THR A 124 -14.78 -12.49 8.15
N ALA A 125 -13.60 -12.38 8.76
CA ALA A 125 -13.15 -11.19 9.48
C ALA A 125 -11.63 -11.05 9.38
N TRP A 126 -11.14 -9.82 9.51
CA TRP A 126 -9.72 -9.48 9.59
C TRP A 126 -9.54 -8.24 10.49
N ARG A 127 -8.30 -8.01 10.94
CA ARG A 127 -7.96 -6.91 11.85
C ARG A 127 -7.57 -5.64 11.11
N PHE A 128 -6.80 -5.79 10.04
CA PHE A 128 -6.39 -4.69 9.18
C PHE A 128 -6.02 -5.21 7.79
N HIS A 129 -5.93 -4.28 6.84
CA HIS A 129 -5.60 -4.58 5.46
C HIS A 129 -4.84 -3.42 4.84
N GLY A 130 -4.10 -3.70 3.78
CA GLY A 130 -3.33 -2.72 3.02
C GLY A 130 -3.41 -3.01 1.54
N ALA A 131 -3.03 -2.02 0.75
CA ALA A 131 -3.06 -2.08 -0.70
C ALA A 131 -1.74 -1.59 -1.30
N VAL A 132 -1.47 -2.04 -2.51
CA VAL A 132 -0.35 -1.57 -3.32
C VAL A 132 -0.87 -1.11 -4.67
N PHE A 133 -0.37 0.04 -5.13
CA PHE A 133 -0.77 0.72 -6.34
C PHE A 133 0.42 0.91 -7.27
N ASN A 134 0.18 0.87 -8.57
CA ASN A 134 1.08 1.35 -9.61
C ASN A 134 0.39 2.56 -10.26
N GLY A 135 0.84 3.77 -9.94
CA GLY A 135 0.09 4.99 -10.25
C GLY A 135 -1.27 4.99 -9.56
N ARG A 136 -2.35 5.22 -10.32
CA ARG A 136 -3.74 5.12 -9.82
C ARG A 136 -4.26 3.69 -9.76
N THR A 137 -3.55 2.74 -10.36
CA THR A 137 -4.05 1.40 -10.57
C THR A 137 -3.79 0.52 -9.34
N LEU A 138 -4.85 0.02 -8.72
CA LEU A 138 -4.76 -0.95 -7.61
C LEU A 138 -4.17 -2.27 -8.12
N MET A 139 -2.97 -2.61 -7.66
CA MET A 139 -2.24 -3.82 -8.07
C MET A 139 -2.52 -5.01 -7.16
N GLY A 140 -2.77 -4.77 -5.88
CA GLY A 140 -2.99 -5.86 -4.93
C GLY A 140 -3.42 -5.40 -3.55
N VAL A 141 -3.94 -6.37 -2.78
CA VAL A 141 -4.38 -6.18 -1.40
C VAL A 141 -3.91 -7.32 -0.52
N ALA A 142 -3.67 -7.01 0.76
CA ALA A 142 -3.39 -8.00 1.79
C ALA A 142 -4.32 -7.82 2.98
N LEU A 143 -4.89 -8.91 3.48
CA LEU A 143 -5.76 -8.97 4.65
C LEU A 143 -5.03 -9.71 5.77
N VAL A 144 -4.97 -9.08 6.95
CA VAL A 144 -4.28 -9.63 8.13
C VAL A 144 -5.28 -9.79 9.27
N GLY A 145 -5.29 -10.97 9.88
CA GLY A 145 -6.23 -11.33 10.93
C GLY A 145 -5.68 -12.40 11.87
N ASN A 146 -6.58 -12.97 12.66
CA ASN A 146 -6.21 -14.06 13.55
C ASN A 146 -5.83 -15.31 12.71
N PRO A 147 -4.90 -16.14 13.20
CA PRO A 147 -4.58 -17.40 12.55
C PRO A 147 -5.82 -18.28 12.36
N VAL A 148 -5.95 -18.87 11.17
CA VAL A 148 -7.05 -19.81 10.88
C VAL A 148 -6.88 -21.09 11.71
N ALA A 149 -5.63 -21.51 11.94
CA ALA A 149 -5.31 -22.61 12.85
C ALA A 149 -5.51 -22.17 14.31
N ARG A 150 -6.57 -22.69 14.95
CA ARG A 150 -6.92 -22.37 16.34
C ARG A 150 -5.77 -22.53 17.34
N ALA A 151 -4.91 -23.54 17.15
CA ALA A 151 -3.75 -23.78 18.01
C ALA A 151 -2.76 -22.60 18.08
N LEU A 152 -2.73 -21.74 17.05
CA LEU A 152 -1.86 -20.56 16.96
C LEU A 152 -2.55 -19.28 17.44
N SER A 153 -3.87 -19.30 17.59
CA SER A 153 -4.64 -18.14 18.04
C SER A 153 -4.33 -17.81 19.49
N GLY A 154 -4.35 -16.53 19.85
CA GLY A 154 -4.09 -16.05 21.21
C GLY A 154 -2.62 -16.03 21.66
N ARG A 155 -1.68 -16.46 20.81
CA ARG A 155 -0.23 -16.54 21.14
C ARG A 155 0.59 -15.33 20.68
N GLY A 156 -0.05 -14.16 20.52
CA GLY A 156 0.64 -12.99 19.94
C GLY A 156 1.01 -13.15 18.45
N ILE A 157 0.32 -14.05 17.73
CA ILE A 157 0.56 -14.37 16.31
C ILE A 157 -0.58 -13.81 15.44
N LEU A 158 -0.23 -13.13 14.34
CA LEU A 158 -1.15 -12.81 13.24
C LEU A 158 -0.89 -13.64 12.00
N GLU A 159 -1.90 -13.78 11.15
CA GLU A 159 -1.79 -14.43 9.85
C GLU A 159 -2.17 -13.44 8.75
N ILE A 160 -1.37 -13.38 7.68
CA ILE A 160 -1.80 -12.81 6.41
C ILE A 160 -2.78 -13.81 5.79
N ASN A 161 -4.05 -13.65 6.10
CA ASN A 161 -5.08 -14.61 5.68
C ASN A 161 -5.25 -14.61 4.16
N ARG A 162 -5.06 -13.46 3.52
CA ARG A 162 -5.11 -13.32 2.06
C ARG A 162 -4.09 -12.30 1.59
N LEU A 163 -3.44 -12.63 0.49
CA LEU A 163 -2.72 -11.69 -0.35
C LEU A 163 -3.15 -11.95 -1.79
N CYS A 164 -3.68 -10.94 -2.44
CA CYS A 164 -4.16 -11.03 -3.81
C CYS A 164 -3.48 -9.95 -4.64
N ILE A 165 -2.77 -10.37 -5.69
CA ILE A 165 -2.22 -9.50 -6.73
C ILE A 165 -3.02 -9.77 -8.00
N ARG A 166 -3.45 -8.72 -8.68
CA ARG A 166 -4.13 -8.86 -9.98
C ARG A 166 -3.19 -9.45 -11.02
N ARG A 167 -3.75 -10.19 -11.98
CA ARG A 167 -2.97 -10.89 -13.02
C ARG A 167 -3.42 -10.55 -14.44
N ASP A 168 -4.44 -9.72 -14.56
CA ASP A 168 -4.99 -9.14 -15.79
C ASP A 168 -4.22 -7.88 -16.23
N THR A 169 -2.99 -7.69 -15.76
CA THR A 169 -2.08 -6.62 -16.15
C THR A 169 -0.70 -7.20 -16.45
N PRO A 170 0.11 -6.56 -17.30
CA PRO A 170 1.48 -6.97 -17.58
C PRO A 170 2.27 -7.26 -16.31
N ALA A 171 3.06 -8.34 -16.32
CA ALA A 171 3.83 -8.77 -15.15
C ALA A 171 4.82 -7.68 -14.68
N ALA A 172 5.33 -6.90 -15.63
CA ALA A 172 6.15 -5.72 -15.44
C ALA A 172 5.57 -4.74 -14.40
N LEU A 173 4.26 -4.49 -14.41
CA LEU A 173 3.62 -3.50 -13.53
C LEU A 173 3.45 -3.98 -12.08
N ARG A 174 3.59 -5.29 -11.83
CA ARG A 174 3.37 -5.92 -10.51
C ARG A 174 4.64 -6.53 -9.90
N TRP A 175 5.80 -6.25 -10.47
CA TRP A 175 7.11 -6.86 -10.19
C TRP A 175 7.45 -7.06 -8.72
N ASN A 176 7.07 -6.13 -7.83
CA ASN A 176 7.35 -6.21 -6.39
C ASN A 176 6.10 -6.08 -5.49
N ALA A 177 4.91 -6.15 -6.07
CA ALA A 177 3.66 -5.89 -5.35
C ALA A 177 3.47 -6.84 -4.14
N ALA A 178 3.72 -8.14 -4.32
CA ALA A 178 3.57 -9.13 -3.25
C ALA A 178 4.59 -8.91 -2.11
N SER A 179 5.88 -8.79 -2.43
CA SER A 179 6.94 -8.58 -1.44
C SER A 179 6.73 -7.28 -0.66
N MET A 180 6.30 -6.21 -1.33
CA MET A 180 5.98 -4.92 -0.70
C MET A 180 4.83 -5.05 0.31
N LEU A 181 3.77 -5.79 -0.04
CA LEU A 181 2.66 -6.08 0.87
C LEU A 181 3.09 -6.96 2.04
N TYR A 182 3.88 -8.01 1.82
CA TYR A 182 4.42 -8.85 2.89
C TYR A 182 5.26 -8.03 3.89
N GLY A 183 6.14 -7.17 3.38
CA GLY A 183 6.95 -6.27 4.19
C GLY A 183 6.10 -5.25 4.94
N TRP A 184 5.09 -4.66 4.30
CA TRP A 184 4.14 -3.75 4.96
C TRP A 184 3.36 -4.44 6.08
N CYS A 185 2.78 -5.61 5.82
CA CYS A 185 2.01 -6.37 6.81
C CYS A 185 2.84 -6.66 8.07
N SER A 186 4.12 -7.01 7.89
CA SER A 186 5.04 -7.30 8.99
C SER A 186 5.30 -6.06 9.86
N ARG A 187 5.62 -4.93 9.22
CA ARG A 187 5.85 -3.66 9.91
C ARG A 187 4.60 -3.15 10.63
N GLU A 188 3.43 -3.31 10.01
CA GLU A 188 2.17 -2.89 10.62
C GLU A 188 1.75 -3.80 11.79
N ALA A 189 1.98 -5.11 11.68
CA ALA A 189 1.78 -6.04 12.80
C ALA A 189 2.71 -5.71 13.98
N GLU A 190 3.98 -5.44 13.71
CA GLU A 190 4.97 -5.06 14.71
C GLU A 190 4.59 -3.76 15.42
N ARG A 191 4.20 -2.73 14.65
CA ARG A 191 3.72 -1.45 15.18
C ARG A 191 2.49 -1.61 16.09
N ARG A 192 1.65 -2.61 15.81
CA ARG A 192 0.45 -2.95 16.60
C ARG A 192 0.74 -3.85 17.82
N GLY A 193 2.00 -4.16 18.10
CA GLY A 193 2.38 -4.93 19.29
C GLY A 193 2.36 -6.45 19.12
N TRP A 194 2.26 -6.97 17.90
CA TRP A 194 2.29 -8.40 17.66
C TRP A 194 3.72 -8.93 17.66
N GLN A 195 3.89 -10.17 18.15
CA GLN A 195 5.21 -10.80 18.32
C GLN A 195 5.63 -11.61 17.09
N LYS A 196 4.65 -12.08 16.31
CA LYS A 196 4.91 -12.91 15.14
C LYS A 196 3.82 -12.71 14.09
N ILE A 197 4.21 -12.78 12.83
CA ILE A 197 3.27 -12.88 11.71
C ILE A 197 3.60 -14.11 10.88
N ILE A 198 2.57 -14.81 10.40
CA ILE A 198 2.67 -16.00 9.58
C ILE A 198 1.87 -15.86 8.28
N THR A 199 2.20 -16.70 7.31
CA THR A 199 1.37 -16.93 6.12
C THR A 199 1.63 -18.34 5.60
N TYR A 200 0.85 -18.76 4.62
CA TYR A 200 0.99 -20.05 3.97
C TYR A 200 1.04 -19.87 2.46
N THR A 201 1.99 -20.55 1.82
CA THR A 201 2.00 -20.79 0.37
C THR A 201 1.75 -22.27 0.12
N ARG A 202 1.34 -22.64 -1.09
CA ARG A 202 1.43 -24.05 -1.49
C ARG A 202 2.89 -24.46 -1.59
N VAL A 203 3.17 -25.76 -1.48
CA VAL A 203 4.53 -26.30 -1.61
C VAL A 203 5.10 -26.12 -3.03
N ASP A 204 4.24 -26.04 -4.04
CA ASP A 204 4.59 -25.82 -5.44
C ASP A 204 4.64 -24.33 -5.83
N GLU A 205 4.38 -23.42 -4.89
CA GLU A 205 4.62 -21.99 -5.09
C GLU A 205 6.05 -21.64 -4.64
N PRO A 206 6.80 -20.87 -5.45
CA PRO A 206 8.24 -20.69 -5.23
C PRO A 206 8.57 -19.91 -3.94
N GLY A 207 7.66 -19.09 -3.43
CA GLY A 207 7.87 -18.31 -2.21
C GLY A 207 8.86 -17.14 -2.34
N THR A 208 9.33 -16.83 -3.54
CA THR A 208 10.32 -15.77 -3.82
C THR A 208 9.94 -14.40 -3.24
N SER A 209 8.66 -14.02 -3.28
CA SER A 209 8.20 -12.76 -2.69
C SER A 209 8.30 -12.71 -1.16
N LEU A 210 8.25 -13.86 -0.49
CA LEU A 210 8.41 -13.96 0.96
C LEU A 210 9.89 -13.89 1.35
N GLU A 211 10.74 -14.60 0.62
CA GLU A 211 12.20 -14.53 0.78
C GLU A 211 12.71 -13.09 0.58
N ALA A 212 12.27 -12.43 -0.50
CA ALA A 212 12.58 -11.02 -0.76
C ALA A 212 12.07 -10.07 0.34
N ALA A 213 10.99 -10.45 1.05
CA ALA A 213 10.45 -9.69 2.17
C ALA A 213 11.09 -10.05 3.53
N GLY A 214 12.11 -10.91 3.55
CA GLY A 214 12.82 -11.34 4.76
C GLY A 214 12.07 -12.33 5.64
N TRP A 215 11.16 -13.13 5.06
CA TRP A 215 10.43 -14.17 5.78
C TRP A 215 11.19 -15.49 5.76
N GLN A 216 10.96 -16.31 6.78
CA GLN A 216 11.61 -17.61 6.95
C GLN A 216 10.61 -18.75 6.80
N ARG A 217 11.03 -19.86 6.17
CA ARG A 217 10.25 -21.10 6.15
C ARG A 217 10.25 -21.70 7.55
N GLU A 218 9.09 -21.85 8.16
CA GLU A 218 8.96 -22.33 9.55
C GLU A 218 8.59 -23.81 9.61
N ALA A 219 7.68 -24.26 8.75
CA ALA A 219 7.20 -25.63 8.76
C ALA A 219 6.60 -26.05 7.41
N CYS A 220 6.75 -27.32 7.04
CA CYS A 220 5.89 -27.95 6.05
C CYS A 220 4.61 -28.45 6.73
N VAL A 221 3.46 -28.12 6.16
CA VAL A 221 2.14 -28.46 6.70
C VAL A 221 1.40 -29.30 5.68
N ARG A 222 1.14 -30.55 6.06
CA ARG A 222 0.43 -31.50 5.22
C ARG A 222 -0.96 -30.98 4.84
N GLY A 223 -1.29 -31.08 3.55
CA GLY A 223 -2.60 -30.79 3.01
C GLY A 223 -3.65 -31.65 3.69
N ARG A 224 -4.73 -31.02 4.15
CA ARG A 224 -5.90 -31.70 4.72
C ARG A 224 -7.18 -31.05 4.19
N GLY A 225 -8.15 -31.89 3.81
CA GLY A 225 -9.51 -31.43 3.57
C GLY A 225 -10.11 -30.85 4.86
N TRP A 226 -10.79 -29.71 4.79
CA TRP A 226 -11.56 -29.15 5.91
C TRP A 226 -12.98 -29.71 5.96
N HIS A 227 -13.15 -30.96 5.52
CA HIS A 227 -14.39 -31.71 5.54
C HIS A 227 -14.53 -32.44 6.88
N SER A 228 -15.71 -32.32 7.48
CA SER A 228 -16.18 -33.24 8.51
C SER A 228 -17.48 -33.86 8.02
N ALA A 229 -17.87 -35.04 8.52
CA ALA A 229 -19.15 -35.67 8.18
C ALA A 229 -20.35 -34.71 8.30
N GLN A 230 -20.30 -33.76 9.24
CA GLN A 230 -21.34 -32.76 9.49
C GLN A 230 -21.20 -31.46 8.68
N ARG A 231 -20.12 -31.25 7.91
CA ARG A 231 -19.88 -29.99 7.20
C ARG A 231 -19.01 -30.23 5.97
N ALA A 232 -19.66 -30.49 4.83
CA ALA A 232 -19.00 -30.52 3.54
C ALA A 232 -18.51 -29.11 3.18
N ARG A 233 -17.21 -28.96 2.89
CA ARG A 233 -16.63 -27.71 2.42
C ARG A 233 -15.88 -27.97 1.13
N SER A 234 -16.27 -27.38 0.00
CA SER A 234 -15.46 -27.51 -1.21
C SER A 234 -14.06 -26.93 -0.97
N ASN A 235 -13.05 -27.78 -0.86
CA ASN A 235 -11.68 -27.36 -0.61
C ASN A 235 -10.79 -27.86 -1.76
N ARG A 236 -10.95 -27.25 -2.95
CA ARG A 236 -10.20 -27.61 -4.17
C ARG A 236 -8.68 -27.70 -3.91
N ASN A 237 -8.17 -26.88 -2.99
CA ASN A 237 -6.73 -26.80 -2.68
C ASN A 237 -6.40 -27.37 -1.28
N GLY A 238 -7.30 -28.16 -0.70
CA GLY A 238 -7.14 -28.70 0.65
C GLY A 238 -6.04 -29.72 0.78
N TRP A 239 -5.88 -30.54 -0.26
CA TRP A 239 -5.02 -31.72 -0.26
C TRP A 239 -3.57 -31.42 -0.63
N ILE A 240 -3.27 -30.17 -0.97
CA ILE A 240 -1.93 -29.75 -1.35
C ILE A 240 -1.18 -29.31 -0.10
N ASP A 241 0.02 -29.86 0.07
CA ASP A 241 0.93 -29.48 1.15
C ASP A 241 1.30 -28.00 1.04
N LYS A 242 1.56 -27.40 2.21
CA LYS A 242 1.79 -25.96 2.34
C LYS A 242 3.08 -25.70 3.08
N ILE A 243 3.73 -24.61 2.74
CA ILE A 243 4.84 -24.09 3.52
C ILE A 243 4.29 -22.97 4.41
N ARG A 244 4.43 -23.13 5.73
CA ARG A 244 4.21 -22.04 6.68
C ARG A 244 5.45 -21.16 6.69
N TRP A 245 5.25 -19.90 6.39
CA TRP A 245 6.26 -18.87 6.51
C TRP A 245 6.01 -18.06 7.76
N SER A 246 7.09 -17.56 8.36
CA SER A 246 6.99 -16.71 9.52
C SER A 246 8.02 -15.60 9.54
N ARG A 247 7.66 -14.55 10.28
CA ARG A 247 8.57 -13.49 10.66
C ARG A 247 8.34 -13.16 12.13
N SER A 248 9.40 -13.26 12.91
CA SER A 248 9.45 -12.75 14.28
C SER A 248 9.49 -11.22 14.24
N LEU A 249 8.73 -10.59 15.12
CA LEU A 249 8.58 -9.15 15.21
C LEU A 249 9.12 -8.70 16.57
N ALA A 250 9.75 -7.52 16.61
CA ALA A 250 10.28 -6.92 17.83
C ALA A 250 9.45 -5.67 18.16
N PRO A 251 8.17 -5.83 18.59
CA PRO A 251 7.33 -4.69 18.90
C PRO A 251 7.99 -3.87 20.01
N ARG A 252 8.16 -2.57 19.79
CA ARG A 252 8.49 -1.67 20.90
C ARG A 252 7.33 -1.72 21.88
N LEU A 253 7.60 -2.14 23.12
CA LEU A 253 6.67 -1.93 24.22
C LEU A 253 6.37 -0.42 24.25
N GLN A 254 5.13 -0.03 23.99
CA GLN A 254 4.71 1.33 24.26
C GLN A 254 4.87 1.52 25.77
N SER A 255 5.81 2.36 26.19
CA SER A 255 5.85 2.79 27.58
C SER A 255 4.55 3.53 27.84
N THR A 256 3.72 2.99 28.73
CA THR A 256 2.58 3.74 29.27
C THR A 256 3.17 5.02 29.87
N PRO A 257 2.73 6.23 29.46
CA PRO A 257 3.14 7.45 30.14
C PRO A 257 2.79 7.28 31.62
N PRO A 258 3.68 7.61 32.56
CA PRO A 258 3.36 7.54 33.98
C PRO A 258 2.08 8.36 34.22
N PRO A 259 1.15 7.89 35.08
CA PRO A 259 -0.06 8.64 35.37
C PRO A 259 0.33 10.06 35.78
N LYS A 260 -0.33 11.07 35.18
CA LYS A 260 -0.12 12.47 35.56
C LYS A 260 -0.34 12.55 37.08
N ARG A 261 0.70 12.91 37.83
CA ARG A 261 0.58 13.19 39.27
C ARG A 261 -0.54 14.22 39.42
N SER A 262 -1.62 13.86 40.10
CA SER A 262 -2.62 14.84 40.50
C SER A 262 -1.92 15.90 41.35
N LYS A 263 -2.21 17.18 41.06
CA LYS A 263 -1.81 18.25 41.99
C LYS A 263 -2.38 17.90 43.36
N PRO A 264 -1.59 17.95 44.45
CA PRO A 264 -2.18 17.86 45.78
C PRO A 264 -3.21 18.98 45.92
N PRO A 265 -4.33 18.74 46.64
CA PRO A 265 -5.32 19.78 46.86
C PRO A 265 -4.63 21.00 47.46
N CYS A 266 -4.90 22.16 46.87
CA CYS A 266 -4.40 23.45 47.34
C CYS A 266 -4.81 23.59 48.81
N ALA A 267 -3.83 23.83 49.69
CA ALA A 267 -4.10 24.06 51.10
C ALA A 267 -5.10 25.23 51.22
N ALA A 268 -6.29 24.94 51.72
CA ALA A 268 -7.26 25.97 52.06
C ALA A 268 -6.62 26.90 53.09
N SER A 269 -6.56 28.18 52.74
CA SER A 269 -6.12 29.28 53.59
C SER A 269 -6.90 29.30 54.91
N MET A 270 -6.25 28.89 56.01
CA MET A 270 -6.71 29.18 57.37
C MET A 270 -6.45 30.64 57.71
N TRP A 271 -7.28 31.57 57.23
CA TRP A 271 -7.33 32.93 57.75
C TRP A 271 -8.78 33.42 57.70
N THR A 272 -9.43 33.46 58.87
CA THR A 272 -10.48 34.39 59.34
C THR A 272 -11.06 33.75 60.61
N GLY A 273 -11.24 34.42 61.75
CA GLY A 273 -11.08 35.82 62.07
C GLY A 273 -10.96 36.00 63.58
N TRP A 274 -10.37 37.13 63.94
CA TRP A 274 -10.34 37.64 65.31
C TRP A 274 -11.76 38.04 65.69
N THR A 275 -12.27 37.52 66.82
CA THR A 275 -13.49 38.02 67.45
C THR A 275 -13.13 38.65 68.79
N THR A 276 -13.33 39.95 68.83
CA THR A 276 -13.28 40.83 69.99
C THR A 276 -14.29 40.35 71.04
N VAL A 277 -13.83 40.15 72.28
CA VAL A 277 -14.69 39.87 73.43
C VAL A 277 -14.95 41.19 74.15
N GLU A 278 -16.17 41.70 74.05
CA GLU A 278 -16.67 42.80 74.89
C GLU A 278 -17.94 42.35 75.62
N SER A 279 -17.78 42.25 76.95
CA SER A 279 -18.73 42.47 78.05
C SER A 279 -20.20 42.07 77.91
N ALA A 280 -20.71 41.28 78.88
CA ALA A 280 -21.55 41.82 79.97
C ALA A 280 -22.07 40.74 80.93
N PHE A 281 -21.74 40.94 82.22
CA PHE A 281 -22.59 40.82 83.41
C PHE A 281 -23.49 39.60 83.65
N GLY A 282 -23.23 38.92 84.77
CA GLY A 282 -24.18 38.06 85.48
C GLY A 282 -23.89 38.06 86.97
N PHE A 283 -24.42 39.06 87.68
CA PHE A 283 -24.49 39.15 89.14
C PHE A 283 -25.45 38.07 89.69
N THR A 284 -25.13 37.45 90.83
CA THR A 284 -26.19 36.98 91.78
C THR A 284 -25.67 37.06 93.23
N PRO A 285 -26.44 37.63 94.18
CA PRO A 285 -26.02 37.84 95.56
C PRO A 285 -26.62 36.82 96.55
N ALA A 286 -25.86 36.52 97.62
CA ALA A 286 -26.25 36.42 99.04
C ALA A 286 -25.07 35.87 99.83
#